data_AF-A0A8J2S2C3-F1
#
_entry.id   AF-A0A8J2S2C3-F1
#
_cell.length_a   1.000
_cell.length_b   1.000
_cell.length_c   1.000
_cell.angle_alpha   90.00
_cell.angle_beta   90.00
_cell.angle_gamma   90.00
#
_symmetry.space_group_name_H-M   'P 1'
#
loop_
_entity.id
_entity.type
_entity.pdbx_description
1 polymer ?
#
loop_
_entity_poly.entity_id
_entity_poly.type
_entity_poly.pdbx_seq_one_letter_code
_entity_poly.pdbx_strand_id
1 'polypeptide(L)'
;MPLSEMSRLLPKDRKLRKWVITVLIITFLLVASLMIYSVIQIALHLFRLLFKNLSLFMSTVEGNYTQVNTTIPYENEYVNTGGAMNLTTGVFRAPIAGTYVFNFNAPRYSSDQNVPLCLNVRMDLNNLPVANGPICGYSYEKWTEASLVAVLDLKQNDTVGVYLQQGEIRGDYSVRSNHSHTHFTGFLMYEKSAFHAFRTNDSFASRRNDTVPFHGVNTNVGSNFDLETSTFTAPINGTYYFQFIGSSSTTTDVNLQKNDVELMGYGYTRSMHWGSAGFHSLWQLQEGDKVCTKLAMGKLEEASKESKITNLVGFLVAEEEYDSFNTSVYFHVARTSGLYAGNNNKLVVNYTVVHSNEGDGMNAASGIFKAPQPGIYAFHFTAHKGTGYISPMDSCSTVIQMHNNLTIGVGSNCDMTYSAPIFFHSILHLEIDDEIKMVMTEGDMMGADHYNESARFSGYLIYPDE
;
A
#
# COMPACT_ATOMS: atom_id res chain seq x y z
N MET A 1 60.52 -0.34 -12.67
CA MET A 1 61.84 0.10 -13.18
C MET A 1 62.67 0.56 -12.00
N PRO A 2 63.96 0.18 -11.86
CA PRO A 2 64.76 0.59 -10.70
C PRO A 2 65.05 2.10 -10.73
N LEU A 3 65.02 2.79 -9.58
CA LEU A 3 65.25 4.24 -9.48
C LEU A 3 66.59 4.70 -10.12
N SER A 4 67.58 3.82 -10.21
CA SER A 4 68.89 4.09 -10.79
C SER A 4 68.85 4.38 -12.30
N GLU A 5 67.90 3.81 -13.05
CA GLU A 5 67.79 4.04 -14.50
C GLU A 5 67.00 5.30 -14.89
N MET A 6 66.05 5.73 -14.05
CA MET A 6 65.28 6.97 -14.30
C MET A 6 66.16 8.23 -14.34
N SER A 7 67.29 8.22 -13.61
CA SER A 7 68.25 9.33 -13.59
C SER A 7 68.91 9.62 -14.94
N ARG A 8 68.90 8.66 -15.88
CA ARG A 8 69.46 8.80 -17.23
C ARG A 8 68.48 9.42 -18.24
N LEU A 9 67.18 9.44 -17.94
CA LEU A 9 66.13 9.96 -18.84
C LEU A 9 65.86 11.46 -18.66
N LEU A 10 66.36 12.06 -17.57
CA LEU A 10 66.15 13.48 -17.28
C LEU A 10 67.33 14.34 -17.79
N PRO A 11 67.06 15.54 -18.36
CA PRO A 11 68.12 16.41 -18.86
C PRO A 11 69.17 16.75 -17.79
N LYS A 12 70.44 16.90 -18.20
CA LYS A 12 71.55 17.28 -17.30
C LYS A 12 71.46 18.74 -16.85
N ASP A 13 70.87 19.61 -17.66
CA ASP A 13 70.62 21.01 -17.30
C ASP A 13 69.60 21.11 -16.15
N ARG A 14 69.98 21.86 -15.10
CA ARG A 14 69.21 21.94 -13.84
C ARG A 14 67.88 22.69 -14.00
N LYS A 15 67.82 23.70 -14.87
CA LYS A 15 66.58 24.44 -15.14
C LYS A 15 65.64 23.61 -15.99
N LEU A 16 66.17 22.97 -17.04
CA LEU A 16 65.39 22.09 -17.92
C LEU A 16 64.86 20.87 -17.16
N ARG A 17 65.66 20.27 -16.27
CA ARG A 17 65.22 19.16 -15.41
C ARG A 17 64.07 19.55 -14.49
N LYS A 18 64.14 20.72 -13.84
CA LYS A 18 63.03 21.23 -13.02
C LYS A 18 61.78 21.42 -13.86
N TRP A 19 61.91 22.02 -15.05
CA TRP A 19 60.80 22.20 -15.98
C TRP A 19 60.14 20.88 -16.38
N VAL A 20 60.94 19.87 -16.75
CA VAL A 20 60.44 18.54 -17.13
C VAL A 20 59.72 17.86 -15.96
N ILE A 21 60.28 17.94 -14.74
CA ILE A 21 59.62 17.38 -13.55
C ILE A 21 58.30 18.10 -13.25
N THR A 22 58.27 19.44 -13.33
CA THR A 22 57.04 20.21 -13.12
C THR A 22 55.97 19.84 -14.14
N VAL A 23 56.34 19.71 -15.42
CA VAL A 23 55.42 19.28 -16.48
C VAL A 23 54.91 17.87 -16.19
N LEU A 24 55.77 16.92 -15.85
CA LEU A 24 55.36 15.54 -15.51
C LEU A 24 54.41 15.48 -14.31
N ILE A 25 54.65 16.27 -13.26
CA ILE A 25 53.76 16.35 -12.09
C ILE A 25 52.40 16.94 -12.49
N ILE A 26 52.39 18.04 -13.26
CA ILE A 26 51.14 18.64 -13.74
C ILE A 26 50.38 17.64 -14.61
N THR A 27 51.04 16.97 -15.55
CA THR A 27 50.42 15.95 -16.41
C THR A 27 49.86 14.79 -15.58
N PHE A 28 50.60 14.31 -14.59
CA PHE A 28 50.13 13.24 -13.70
C PHE A 28 48.89 13.67 -12.91
N LEU A 29 48.89 14.87 -12.32
CA LEU A 29 47.74 15.41 -11.60
C LEU A 29 46.52 15.60 -12.51
N LEU A 30 46.73 16.03 -13.75
CA LEU A 30 45.66 16.22 -14.74
C LEU A 30 45.05 14.88 -15.17
N VAL A 31 45.88 13.87 -15.41
CA VAL A 31 45.41 12.50 -15.72
C VAL A 31 44.69 11.88 -14.53
N ALA A 32 45.21 12.02 -13.31
CA ALA A 32 44.55 11.54 -12.10
C ALA A 32 43.20 12.22 -11.87
N SER A 33 43.11 13.54 -12.06
CA SER A 33 41.86 14.29 -11.96
C SER A 33 40.83 13.84 -13.01
N LEU A 34 41.26 13.64 -14.26
CA LEU A 34 40.39 13.12 -15.33
C LEU A 34 39.90 11.70 -15.04
N MET A 35 40.75 10.83 -14.49
CA MET A 35 40.37 9.48 -14.07
C MET A 35 39.35 9.52 -12.93
N ILE A 36 39.57 10.33 -11.89
CA ILE A 36 38.63 10.52 -10.79
C ILE A 36 37.29 11.06 -11.31
N TYR A 37 37.32 12.08 -12.17
CA TYR A 37 36.12 12.62 -12.79
C TYR A 37 35.37 11.54 -13.59
N SER A 38 36.07 10.73 -14.40
CA SER A 38 35.46 9.64 -15.16
C SER A 38 34.82 8.59 -14.25
N VAL A 39 35.49 8.18 -13.16
CA VAL A 39 34.95 7.22 -12.20
C VAL A 39 33.70 7.78 -11.52
N ILE A 40 33.71 9.06 -11.11
CA ILE A 40 32.54 9.74 -10.55
C ILE A 40 31.41 9.83 -11.57
N GLN A 41 31.69 10.14 -12.84
CA GLN A 41 30.66 10.18 -13.89
C GLN A 41 30.06 8.80 -14.16
N ILE A 42 30.86 7.74 -14.17
CA ILE A 42 30.38 6.36 -14.32
C ILE A 42 29.53 5.97 -13.10
N ALA A 43 29.98 6.28 -11.88
CA ALA A 43 29.23 6.03 -10.66
C ALA A 43 27.89 6.80 -10.66
N LEU A 44 27.89 8.09 -11.03
CA LEU A 44 26.67 8.89 -11.19
C LEU A 44 25.75 8.35 -12.29
N HIS A 45 26.32 7.83 -13.39
CA HIS A 45 25.54 7.24 -14.48
C HIS A 45 24.90 5.91 -14.07
N LEU A 46 25.65 5.05 -13.38
CA LEU A 46 25.14 3.79 -12.82
C LEU A 46 24.12 4.03 -11.72
N PHE A 47 24.36 5.00 -10.82
CA PHE A 47 23.40 5.44 -9.81
C PHE A 47 22.11 5.96 -10.46
N ARG A 48 22.22 6.79 -11.51
CA ARG A 48 21.06 7.24 -12.30
C ARG A 48 20.35 6.11 -13.05
N LEU A 49 21.05 5.03 -13.41
CA LEU A 49 20.45 3.85 -14.03
C LEU A 49 19.72 2.97 -13.01
N LEU A 50 20.28 2.78 -11.82
CA LEU A 50 19.64 2.10 -10.69
C LEU A 50 18.33 2.78 -10.29
N PHE A 51 18.36 4.09 -10.06
CA PHE A 51 17.16 4.87 -9.70
C PHE A 51 16.21 5.14 -10.88
N LYS A 52 16.64 4.92 -12.13
CA LYS A 52 15.75 5.05 -13.30
C LYS A 52 14.66 3.98 -13.35
N ASN A 53 14.90 2.85 -12.69
CA ASN A 53 13.98 1.72 -12.67
C ASN A 53 13.10 1.70 -11.42
N LEU A 54 13.36 2.54 -10.41
CA LEU A 54 12.43 2.73 -9.30
C LEU A 54 11.36 3.74 -9.71
N SER A 55 10.10 3.37 -9.50
CA SER A 55 8.98 4.26 -9.68
C SER A 55 7.98 4.01 -8.58
N LEU A 56 7.86 4.97 -7.66
CA LEU A 56 6.94 4.87 -6.54
C LEU A 56 6.54 6.25 -6.04
N PHE A 57 5.35 6.34 -5.45
CA PHE A 57 4.85 7.56 -4.85
C PHE A 57 3.89 7.30 -3.69
N MET A 58 3.77 8.31 -2.83
CA MET A 58 2.71 8.44 -1.83
C MET A 58 2.29 9.91 -1.79
N SER A 59 1.10 10.20 -2.28
CA SER A 59 0.54 11.55 -2.40
C SER A 59 -0.70 11.70 -1.54
N THR A 60 -0.94 12.89 -1.01
CA THR A 60 -2.07 13.15 -0.12
C THR A 60 -2.82 14.42 -0.46
N VAL A 61 -4.10 14.41 -0.11
CA VAL A 61 -4.97 15.60 -0.22
C VAL A 61 -4.96 16.36 1.11
N GLU A 62 -4.84 17.67 1.05
CA GLU A 62 -4.88 18.56 2.23
C GLU A 62 -6.28 19.15 2.48
N GLY A 63 -7.06 19.40 1.41
CA GLY A 63 -8.37 20.05 1.49
C GLY A 63 -9.56 19.16 1.13
N ASN A 64 -10.74 19.78 1.02
CA ASN A 64 -11.91 19.11 0.46
C ASN A 64 -11.83 19.11 -1.06
N TYR A 65 -12.22 18.01 -1.69
CA TYR A 65 -12.35 17.92 -3.14
C TYR A 65 -13.76 17.45 -3.51
N THR A 66 -14.47 18.31 -4.23
CA THR A 66 -15.91 18.20 -4.55
C THR A 66 -16.18 18.18 -6.05
N GLN A 67 -15.14 18.34 -6.87
CA GLN A 67 -15.31 18.38 -8.32
C GLN A 67 -15.54 16.96 -8.82
N VAL A 68 -16.81 16.64 -9.10
CA VAL A 68 -17.19 15.34 -9.65
C VAL A 68 -16.85 15.24 -11.14
N ASN A 69 -16.67 14.01 -11.60
CA ASN A 69 -16.25 13.63 -12.95
C ASN A 69 -14.88 14.17 -13.37
N THR A 70 -13.99 14.36 -12.39
CA THR A 70 -12.60 14.79 -12.61
C THR A 70 -11.62 13.94 -11.81
N THR A 71 -10.38 13.91 -12.29
CA THR A 71 -9.25 13.27 -11.59
C THR A 71 -8.88 14.09 -10.36
N ILE A 72 -8.72 13.40 -9.23
CA ILE A 72 -8.40 14.00 -7.93
C ILE A 72 -6.93 14.45 -7.95
N PRO A 73 -6.62 15.76 -7.79
CA PRO A 73 -5.27 16.24 -7.61
C PRO A 73 -4.78 16.01 -6.17
N TYR A 74 -3.49 16.19 -5.96
CA TYR A 74 -2.85 16.06 -4.65
C TYR A 74 -2.00 17.30 -4.39
N GLU A 75 -1.95 17.75 -3.13
CA GLU A 75 -1.14 18.92 -2.74
C GLU A 75 0.21 18.52 -2.16
N ASN A 76 0.31 17.32 -1.59
CA ASN A 76 1.48 16.87 -0.86
C ASN A 76 1.98 15.50 -1.36
N GLU A 77 3.29 15.28 -1.26
CA GLU A 77 3.93 13.99 -1.51
C GLU A 77 4.91 13.65 -0.38
N TYR A 78 4.85 12.42 0.15
CA TYR A 78 5.84 11.87 1.07
C TYR A 78 7.04 11.32 0.31
N VAL A 79 6.76 10.71 -0.85
CA VAL A 79 7.76 10.18 -1.76
C VAL A 79 7.19 10.23 -3.19
N ASN A 80 8.05 10.44 -4.18
CA ASN A 80 7.71 10.42 -5.61
C ASN A 80 8.96 10.09 -6.45
N THR A 81 9.63 9.00 -6.08
CA THR A 81 10.84 8.55 -6.76
C THR A 81 10.52 8.20 -8.21
N GLY A 82 11.30 8.75 -9.14
CA GLY A 82 11.06 8.67 -10.58
C GLY A 82 10.15 9.78 -11.13
N GLY A 83 9.51 10.59 -10.28
CA GLY A 83 8.70 11.75 -10.68
C GLY A 83 7.51 11.38 -11.58
N ALA A 84 7.02 10.15 -11.44
CA ALA A 84 5.99 9.58 -12.31
C ALA A 84 4.57 10.05 -11.93
N MET A 85 4.37 10.48 -10.68
CA MET A 85 3.11 11.05 -10.23
C MET A 85 3.10 12.56 -10.45
N ASN A 86 2.17 13.06 -11.26
CA ASN A 86 1.91 14.49 -11.39
C ASN A 86 0.81 14.90 -10.40
N LEU A 87 1.22 15.61 -9.34
CA LEU A 87 0.34 16.04 -8.25
C LEU A 87 -0.78 16.97 -8.72
N THR A 88 -0.47 17.93 -9.59
CA THR A 88 -1.43 18.92 -10.10
C THR A 88 -2.52 18.28 -10.96
N THR A 89 -2.17 17.28 -11.77
CA THR A 89 -3.17 16.58 -12.59
C THR A 89 -3.78 15.38 -11.88
N GLY A 90 -3.17 14.88 -10.80
CA GLY A 90 -3.59 13.66 -10.12
C GLY A 90 -3.30 12.38 -10.90
N VAL A 91 -2.36 12.43 -11.86
CA VAL A 91 -2.15 11.35 -12.82
C VAL A 91 -0.73 10.81 -12.70
N PHE A 92 -0.64 9.51 -12.44
CA PHE A 92 0.57 8.73 -12.58
C PHE A 92 0.78 8.39 -14.06
N ARG A 93 2.02 8.53 -14.55
CA ARG A 93 2.43 8.09 -15.89
C ARG A 93 3.57 7.10 -15.77
N ALA A 94 3.35 5.87 -16.22
CA ALA A 94 4.33 4.79 -16.14
C ALA A 94 5.64 5.20 -16.87
N PRO A 95 6.76 5.36 -16.14
CA PRO A 95 8.03 5.77 -16.76
C PRO A 95 8.68 4.64 -17.55
N ILE A 96 8.42 3.40 -17.14
CA ILE A 96 8.86 2.16 -17.79
C ILE A 96 7.69 1.17 -17.83
N ALA A 97 7.80 0.14 -18.66
CA ALA A 97 6.84 -0.95 -18.64
C ALA A 97 7.09 -1.87 -17.44
N GLY A 98 6.02 -2.42 -16.86
CA GLY A 98 6.05 -3.38 -15.76
C GLY A 98 4.72 -3.43 -15.00
N THR A 99 4.65 -4.26 -13.97
CA THR A 99 3.51 -4.41 -13.07
C THR A 99 3.63 -3.41 -11.93
N TYR A 100 2.58 -2.62 -11.77
CA TYR A 100 2.47 -1.62 -10.72
C TYR A 100 1.34 -1.98 -9.76
N VAL A 101 1.58 -1.75 -8.47
CA VAL A 101 0.57 -1.86 -7.43
C VAL A 101 0.13 -0.46 -7.04
N PHE A 102 -1.17 -0.22 -6.93
CA PHE A 102 -1.75 1.04 -6.52
C PHE A 102 -2.75 0.84 -5.39
N ASN A 103 -2.72 1.73 -4.39
CA ASN A 103 -3.75 1.80 -3.36
C ASN A 103 -4.25 3.22 -3.20
N PHE A 104 -5.55 3.37 -2.99
CA PHE A 104 -6.19 4.65 -2.68
C PHE A 104 -7.11 4.47 -1.49
N ASN A 105 -7.12 5.44 -0.58
CA ASN A 105 -8.12 5.56 0.47
C ASN A 105 -8.62 7.01 0.54
N ALA A 106 -9.92 7.20 0.78
CA ALA A 106 -10.47 8.52 1.06
C ALA A 106 -11.75 8.41 1.90
N PRO A 107 -11.91 9.26 2.94
CA PRO A 107 -13.15 9.30 3.68
C PRO A 107 -14.25 10.02 2.91
N ARG A 108 -15.47 9.50 3.04
CA ARG A 108 -16.69 10.19 2.65
C ARG A 108 -17.03 11.28 3.67
N TYR A 109 -17.32 12.51 3.20
CA TYR A 109 -17.65 13.64 4.08
C TYR A 109 -18.81 14.50 3.55
N SER A 110 -19.54 15.17 4.47
CA SER A 110 -20.49 16.25 4.15
C SER A 110 -20.61 17.23 5.32
N SER A 111 -20.80 18.51 5.01
CA SER A 111 -21.16 19.54 5.98
C SER A 111 -22.65 19.53 6.34
N ASP A 112 -23.49 18.93 5.50
CA ASP A 112 -24.94 18.99 5.60
C ASP A 112 -25.47 17.91 6.55
N GLN A 113 -26.45 18.27 7.38
CA GLN A 113 -27.02 17.37 8.37
C GLN A 113 -28.20 16.59 7.79
N ASN A 114 -28.28 15.28 8.11
CA ASN A 114 -29.36 14.34 7.79
C ASN A 114 -29.63 14.11 6.30
N VAL A 115 -28.64 14.31 5.43
CA VAL A 115 -28.73 13.96 4.01
C VAL A 115 -28.05 12.62 3.72
N PRO A 116 -28.61 11.76 2.84
CA PRO A 116 -27.87 10.65 2.27
C PRO A 116 -26.64 11.19 1.54
N LEU A 117 -25.48 10.65 1.88
CA LEU A 117 -24.21 11.02 1.32
C LEU A 117 -23.59 9.76 0.71
N CYS A 118 -23.23 9.83 -0.56
CA CYS A 118 -22.55 8.76 -1.26
C CYS A 118 -21.23 9.31 -1.78
N LEU A 119 -20.15 8.57 -1.56
CA LEU A 119 -18.87 8.77 -2.22
C LEU A 119 -18.70 7.63 -3.21
N ASN A 120 -18.29 7.96 -4.43
CA ASN A 120 -17.89 6.96 -5.40
C ASN A 120 -16.59 7.41 -6.08
N VAL A 121 -15.52 6.66 -5.85
CA VAL A 121 -14.19 6.89 -6.42
C VAL A 121 -13.82 5.74 -7.33
N ARG A 122 -13.27 6.07 -8.49
CA ARG A 122 -12.95 5.11 -9.55
C ARG A 122 -11.51 5.23 -9.97
N MET A 123 -10.78 4.13 -10.01
CA MET A 123 -9.43 4.09 -10.56
C MET A 123 -9.51 3.75 -12.05
N ASP A 124 -8.84 4.56 -12.88
CA ASP A 124 -8.81 4.38 -14.32
C ASP A 124 -7.39 4.11 -14.83
N LEU A 125 -7.28 3.15 -15.75
CA LEU A 125 -6.13 2.94 -16.61
C LEU A 125 -6.45 3.50 -18.00
N ASN A 126 -5.69 4.49 -18.45
CA ASN A 126 -5.88 5.13 -19.76
C ASN A 126 -7.34 5.60 -19.99
N ASN A 127 -7.97 6.17 -18.94
CA ASN A 127 -9.38 6.59 -18.90
C ASN A 127 -10.42 5.45 -18.94
N LEU A 128 -10.01 4.20 -18.77
CA LEU A 128 -10.89 3.05 -18.65
C LEU A 128 -10.93 2.54 -17.21
N PRO A 129 -12.11 2.21 -16.66
CA PRO A 129 -12.24 1.80 -15.28
C PRO A 129 -11.62 0.44 -15.00
N VAL A 130 -10.83 0.36 -13.93
CA VAL A 130 -10.21 -0.88 -13.44
C VAL A 130 -10.70 -1.30 -12.06
N ALA A 131 -11.13 -0.35 -11.23
CA ALA A 131 -11.72 -0.59 -9.92
C ALA A 131 -12.62 0.58 -9.50
N ASN A 132 -13.62 0.31 -8.65
CA ASN A 132 -14.53 1.33 -8.16
C ASN A 132 -14.89 1.10 -6.68
N GLY A 133 -15.10 2.18 -5.94
CA GLY A 133 -15.19 2.14 -4.48
C GLY A 133 -16.37 2.96 -3.97
N PRO A 134 -17.60 2.52 -4.24
CA PRO A 134 -18.78 3.24 -3.81
C PRO A 134 -19.13 2.90 -2.37
N ILE A 135 -19.34 3.95 -1.58
CA ILE A 135 -19.82 3.88 -0.21
C ILE A 135 -20.91 4.94 0.01
N CYS A 136 -21.94 4.59 0.75
CA CYS A 136 -23.06 5.46 1.09
C CYS A 136 -23.38 5.35 2.57
N GLY A 137 -24.02 6.39 3.07
CA GLY A 137 -24.54 6.45 4.43
C GLY A 137 -25.24 7.77 4.67
N TYR A 138 -25.69 8.02 5.89
CA TYR A 138 -26.14 9.35 6.30
C TYR A 138 -24.95 10.26 6.67
N SER A 139 -25.23 11.54 6.91
CA SER A 139 -24.20 12.54 7.27
C SER A 139 -23.55 12.30 8.63
N TYR A 140 -24.23 11.61 9.55
CA TYR A 140 -23.67 11.20 10.84
C TYR A 140 -22.74 9.96 10.71
N GLU A 141 -22.86 9.20 9.62
CA GLU A 141 -22.00 8.06 9.25
C GLU A 141 -20.68 8.47 8.54
N LYS A 142 -20.26 9.72 8.74
CA LYS A 142 -19.12 10.34 8.03
C LYS A 142 -17.78 9.66 8.35
N TRP A 143 -16.77 9.99 7.55
CA TRP A 143 -15.39 9.51 7.66
C TRP A 143 -15.13 8.07 7.25
N THR A 144 -16.17 7.27 7.03
CA THR A 144 -16.04 5.96 6.39
C THR A 144 -15.22 6.04 5.11
N GLU A 145 -14.22 5.17 4.99
CA GLU A 145 -13.26 5.19 3.89
C GLU A 145 -13.73 4.35 2.69
N ALA A 146 -13.69 4.97 1.51
CA ALA A 146 -13.60 4.24 0.27
C ALA A 146 -12.15 3.80 0.10
N SER A 147 -11.91 2.53 -0.15
CA SER A 147 -10.59 2.00 -0.47
C SER A 147 -10.61 1.37 -1.85
N LEU A 148 -9.54 1.55 -2.62
CA LEU A 148 -9.29 0.90 -3.90
C LEU A 148 -7.92 0.26 -3.88
N VAL A 149 -7.81 -0.86 -4.59
CA VAL A 149 -6.55 -1.52 -4.89
C VAL A 149 -6.54 -1.91 -6.36
N ALA A 150 -5.38 -1.80 -7.01
CA ALA A 150 -5.17 -2.33 -8.35
C ALA A 150 -3.75 -2.86 -8.51
N VAL A 151 -3.63 -3.97 -9.25
CA VAL A 151 -2.34 -4.49 -9.73
C VAL A 151 -2.43 -4.51 -11.25
N LEU A 152 -1.61 -3.70 -11.93
CA LEU A 152 -1.76 -3.37 -13.34
C LEU A 152 -0.45 -3.59 -14.11
N ASP A 153 -0.49 -4.36 -15.18
CA ASP A 153 0.59 -4.42 -16.17
C ASP A 153 0.52 -3.18 -17.08
N LEU A 154 1.47 -2.27 -16.87
CA LEU A 154 1.53 -1.00 -17.58
C LEU A 154 2.60 -1.03 -18.67
N LYS A 155 2.29 -0.43 -19.80
CA LYS A 155 3.28 -0.02 -20.80
C LYS A 155 3.83 1.35 -20.43
N GLN A 156 5.03 1.65 -20.93
CA GLN A 156 5.57 3.00 -20.82
C GLN A 156 4.56 4.02 -21.36
N ASN A 157 4.34 5.09 -20.60
CA ASN A 157 3.38 6.18 -20.81
C ASN A 157 1.91 5.86 -20.56
N ASP A 158 1.54 4.63 -20.18
CA ASP A 158 0.20 4.37 -19.65
C ASP A 158 -0.05 5.25 -18.43
N THR A 159 -1.30 5.70 -18.27
CA THR A 159 -1.70 6.63 -17.22
C THR A 159 -2.66 5.99 -16.25
N VAL A 160 -2.45 6.21 -14.95
CA VAL A 160 -3.35 5.79 -13.88
C VAL A 160 -3.75 7.01 -13.05
N GLY A 161 -5.03 7.13 -12.75
CA GLY A 161 -5.56 8.21 -11.91
C GLY A 161 -6.84 7.80 -11.20
N VAL A 162 -7.17 8.50 -10.12
CA VAL A 162 -8.41 8.28 -9.36
C VAL A 162 -9.39 9.41 -9.65
N TYR A 163 -10.59 9.05 -10.07
CA TYR A 163 -11.67 9.95 -10.46
C TYR A 163 -12.73 9.98 -9.37
N LEU A 164 -13.16 11.19 -9.00
CA LEU A 164 -14.32 11.36 -8.14
C LEU A 164 -15.58 11.28 -8.99
N GLN A 165 -16.34 10.18 -8.94
CA GLN A 165 -17.57 10.04 -9.71
C GLN A 165 -18.78 10.68 -9.01
N GLN A 166 -18.81 10.63 -7.68
CA GLN A 166 -19.92 11.14 -6.87
C GLN A 166 -19.42 11.49 -5.48
N GLY A 167 -20.00 12.54 -4.88
CA GLY A 167 -19.77 12.89 -3.49
C GLY A 167 -18.66 13.89 -3.29
N GLU A 168 -18.12 13.90 -2.07
CA GLU A 168 -17.05 14.77 -1.61
C GLU A 168 -16.04 13.93 -0.83
N ILE A 169 -14.77 14.12 -1.14
CA ILE A 169 -13.66 13.61 -0.33
C ILE A 169 -13.12 14.74 0.52
N ARG A 170 -12.62 14.36 1.70
CA ARG A 170 -12.05 15.31 2.63
C ARG A 170 -10.61 14.94 2.98
N GLY A 171 -9.71 15.89 2.79
CA GLY A 171 -8.29 15.80 3.11
C GLY A 171 -7.99 15.97 4.60
N ASP A 172 -8.66 16.91 5.30
CA ASP A 172 -8.36 17.26 6.70
C ASP A 172 -9.47 16.92 7.72
N TYR A 173 -9.12 16.72 8.99
CA TYR A 173 -10.06 16.80 10.10
C TYR A 173 -9.88 18.16 10.79
N SER A 174 -10.61 19.18 10.32
CA SER A 174 -10.45 20.59 10.72
C SER A 174 -10.71 20.95 12.19
N VAL A 175 -10.74 20.00 13.12
CA VAL A 175 -10.90 20.31 14.56
C VAL A 175 -9.88 19.61 15.46
N ARG A 176 -9.17 18.56 14.99
CA ARG A 176 -8.26 17.77 15.86
C ARG A 176 -7.02 17.19 15.18
N SER A 177 -6.93 17.14 13.84
CA SER A 177 -5.72 16.69 13.15
C SER A 177 -5.52 17.39 11.82
N ASN A 178 -4.41 18.13 11.70
CA ASN A 178 -3.90 18.68 10.43
C ASN A 178 -3.23 17.58 9.57
N HIS A 179 -3.81 16.37 9.52
CA HIS A 179 -3.19 15.21 8.89
C HIS A 179 -4.12 14.63 7.84
N SER A 180 -3.54 14.22 6.72
CA SER A 180 -4.29 13.73 5.57
C SER A 180 -4.99 12.41 5.85
N HIS A 181 -6.27 12.34 5.47
CA HIS A 181 -7.06 11.10 5.43
C HIS A 181 -7.08 10.44 4.05
N THR A 182 -6.74 11.19 3.02
CA THR A 182 -6.75 10.70 1.64
C THR A 182 -5.33 10.45 1.18
N HIS A 183 -5.02 9.22 0.80
CA HIS A 183 -3.72 8.82 0.26
C HIS A 183 -3.90 8.12 -1.08
N PHE A 184 -2.99 8.39 -1.99
CA PHE A 184 -2.80 7.60 -3.20
C PHE A 184 -1.36 7.15 -3.24
N THR A 185 -1.16 5.84 -3.34
CA THR A 185 0.15 5.22 -3.36
C THR A 185 0.28 4.38 -4.62
N GLY A 186 1.50 4.28 -5.12
CA GLY A 186 1.82 3.30 -6.14
C GLY A 186 3.29 2.98 -6.18
N PHE A 187 3.64 1.78 -6.60
CA PHE A 187 5.02 1.36 -6.82
C PHE A 187 5.12 0.31 -7.92
N LEU A 188 6.24 0.31 -8.64
CA LEU A 188 6.64 -0.77 -9.53
C LEU A 188 7.04 -1.99 -8.68
N MET A 189 6.65 -3.20 -9.08
CA MET A 189 7.10 -4.43 -8.43
C MET A 189 7.94 -5.29 -9.39
N TYR A 190 8.76 -6.19 -8.83
CA TYR A 190 9.45 -7.19 -9.63
C TYR A 190 8.56 -8.42 -9.85
N GLU A 191 8.42 -8.85 -11.09
CA GLU A 191 7.33 -9.72 -11.54
C GLU A 191 7.70 -11.19 -11.64
N LYS A 192 7.14 -12.02 -10.76
CA LYS A 192 7.06 -13.48 -10.98
C LYS A 192 5.65 -14.03 -10.85
N SER A 193 4.81 -13.42 -10.01
CA SER A 193 3.42 -13.82 -9.83
C SER A 193 2.60 -12.67 -9.27
N ALA A 194 1.59 -12.24 -10.01
CA ALA A 194 0.69 -11.16 -9.60
C ALA A 194 -0.64 -11.27 -10.34
N PHE A 195 -1.74 -10.93 -9.68
CA PHE A 195 -3.05 -10.89 -10.31
C PHE A 195 -3.94 -9.79 -9.74
N HIS A 196 -4.89 -9.34 -10.57
CA HIS A 196 -5.99 -8.47 -10.18
C HIS A 196 -7.27 -9.01 -10.84
N ALA A 197 -8.06 -9.75 -10.07
CA ALA A 197 -9.33 -10.30 -10.48
C ALA A 197 -10.49 -9.37 -10.08
N PHE A 198 -11.49 -9.24 -10.94
CA PHE A 198 -12.66 -8.40 -10.70
C PHE A 198 -13.98 -9.11 -11.03
N ARG A 199 -15.06 -8.62 -10.42
CA ARG A 199 -16.43 -9.09 -10.67
C ARG A 199 -17.18 -8.15 -11.62
N THR A 200 -18.13 -8.72 -12.37
CA THR A 200 -18.99 -7.97 -13.31
C THR A 200 -20.45 -8.39 -13.23
N ASN A 201 -20.85 -9.18 -12.24
CA ASN A 201 -22.23 -9.64 -12.10
C ASN A 201 -22.94 -8.85 -11.01
N ASP A 202 -24.14 -8.34 -11.30
CA ASP A 202 -24.88 -7.33 -10.54
C ASP A 202 -25.07 -7.69 -9.06
N SER A 203 -25.15 -8.97 -8.71
CA SER A 203 -25.08 -9.41 -7.31
C SER A 203 -24.61 -10.86 -7.15
N PHE A 204 -24.05 -11.17 -5.98
CA PHE A 204 -23.77 -12.54 -5.54
C PHE A 204 -24.02 -12.66 -4.05
N ALA A 205 -24.93 -13.54 -3.66
CA ALA A 205 -25.32 -13.76 -2.27
C ALA A 205 -25.01 -15.20 -1.87
N SER A 206 -24.55 -15.37 -0.63
CA SER A 206 -24.24 -16.68 -0.06
C SER A 206 -24.61 -16.70 1.42
N ARG A 207 -24.96 -17.89 1.91
CA ARG A 207 -25.07 -18.23 3.34
C ARG A 207 -24.33 -19.53 3.66
N ARG A 208 -23.49 -20.00 2.75
CA ARG A 208 -22.89 -21.33 2.77
C ARG A 208 -21.37 -21.30 2.57
N ASN A 209 -20.77 -20.12 2.74
CA ASN A 209 -19.34 -19.93 2.51
C ASN A 209 -18.92 -20.29 1.07
N ASP A 210 -19.75 -19.90 0.08
CA ASP A 210 -19.48 -20.15 -1.33
C ASP A 210 -18.28 -19.32 -1.82
N THR A 211 -17.48 -19.90 -2.73
CA THR A 211 -16.39 -19.16 -3.40
C THR A 211 -16.95 -17.98 -4.18
N VAL A 212 -16.34 -16.81 -4.02
CA VAL A 212 -16.72 -15.59 -4.75
C VAL A 212 -16.28 -15.71 -6.21
N PRO A 213 -17.21 -15.76 -7.21
CA PRO A 213 -16.79 -15.85 -8.61
C PRO A 213 -16.24 -14.54 -9.17
N PHE A 214 -15.04 -14.58 -9.75
CA PHE A 214 -14.46 -13.48 -10.52
C PHE A 214 -14.61 -13.77 -12.02
N HIS A 215 -14.92 -12.74 -12.81
CA HIS A 215 -15.34 -12.90 -14.21
C HIS A 215 -14.29 -12.37 -15.20
N GLY A 216 -13.29 -11.65 -14.69
CA GLY A 216 -12.21 -11.11 -15.48
C GLY A 216 -11.00 -10.77 -14.61
N VAL A 217 -9.88 -10.53 -15.29
CA VAL A 217 -8.63 -10.08 -14.69
C VAL A 217 -8.16 -8.81 -15.40
N ASN A 218 -7.69 -7.82 -14.65
CA ASN A 218 -6.94 -6.71 -15.22
C ASN A 218 -5.46 -7.12 -15.44
N THR A 219 -4.95 -8.01 -14.59
CA THR A 219 -3.57 -8.54 -14.61
C THR A 219 -3.57 -10.00 -14.15
N ASN A 220 -2.72 -10.85 -14.73
CA ASN A 220 -2.52 -12.25 -14.32
C ASN A 220 -1.11 -12.75 -14.70
N VAL A 221 -0.08 -12.09 -14.17
CA VAL A 221 1.32 -12.44 -14.36
C VAL A 221 1.56 -13.86 -13.82
N GLY A 222 2.15 -14.71 -14.67
CA GLY A 222 2.34 -16.14 -14.38
C GLY A 222 1.11 -17.01 -14.63
N SER A 223 -0.06 -16.42 -14.93
CA SER A 223 -1.33 -17.15 -15.13
C SER A 223 -1.74 -18.02 -13.93
N ASN A 224 -1.45 -17.54 -12.72
CA ASN A 224 -1.64 -18.27 -11.47
C ASN A 224 -3.04 -18.10 -10.87
N PHE A 225 -3.86 -17.19 -11.39
CA PHE A 225 -5.27 -17.05 -11.04
C PHE A 225 -6.15 -17.71 -12.11
N ASP A 226 -6.93 -18.71 -11.70
CA ASP A 226 -7.91 -19.39 -12.55
C ASP A 226 -9.29 -18.75 -12.38
N LEU A 227 -9.87 -18.26 -13.47
CA LEU A 227 -11.21 -17.65 -13.48
C LEU A 227 -12.33 -18.68 -13.37
N GLU A 228 -12.14 -19.90 -13.87
CA GLU A 228 -13.17 -20.95 -13.82
C GLU A 228 -13.44 -21.35 -12.37
N THR A 229 -12.38 -21.51 -11.59
CA THR A 229 -12.47 -21.86 -10.16
C THR A 229 -12.38 -20.65 -9.23
N SER A 230 -12.08 -19.45 -9.76
CA SER A 230 -11.86 -18.23 -8.98
C SER A 230 -10.82 -18.41 -7.85
N THR A 231 -9.72 -19.10 -8.20
CA THR A 231 -8.71 -19.56 -7.25
C THR A 231 -7.31 -19.20 -7.74
N PHE A 232 -6.51 -18.63 -6.84
CA PHE A 232 -5.08 -18.47 -7.03
C PHE A 232 -4.37 -19.77 -6.63
N THR A 233 -3.39 -20.22 -7.41
CA THR A 233 -2.48 -21.32 -7.03
C THR A 233 -1.07 -20.77 -6.90
N ALA A 234 -0.44 -20.92 -5.74
CA ALA A 234 0.92 -20.46 -5.51
C ALA A 234 1.89 -21.20 -6.45
N PRO A 235 2.58 -20.49 -7.37
CA PRO A 235 3.46 -21.14 -8.34
C PRO A 235 4.80 -21.58 -7.76
N ILE A 236 5.21 -20.99 -6.63
CA ILE A 236 6.48 -21.25 -5.96
C ILE A 236 6.29 -21.04 -4.45
N ASN A 237 7.24 -21.54 -3.69
CA ASN A 237 7.37 -21.25 -2.27
C ASN A 237 7.71 -19.77 -2.05
N GLY A 238 6.91 -19.08 -1.24
CA GLY A 238 7.15 -17.67 -0.96
C GLY A 238 6.09 -17.01 -0.09
N THR A 239 6.34 -15.75 0.24
CA THR A 239 5.41 -14.86 0.94
C THR A 239 4.59 -14.09 -0.08
N TYR A 240 3.27 -14.16 0.04
CA TYR A 240 2.31 -13.52 -0.86
C TYR A 240 1.44 -12.52 -0.11
N TYR A 241 1.24 -11.37 -0.72
CA TYR A 241 0.26 -10.37 -0.30
C TYR A 241 -1.07 -10.62 -1.01
N PHE A 242 -2.17 -10.43 -0.29
CA PHE A 242 -3.51 -10.44 -0.84
C PHE A 242 -4.32 -9.26 -0.29
N GLN A 243 -5.18 -8.69 -1.12
CA GLN A 243 -6.15 -7.71 -0.68
C GLN A 243 -7.47 -7.90 -1.40
N PHE A 244 -8.54 -7.91 -0.61
CA PHE A 244 -9.91 -7.98 -1.10
C PHE A 244 -10.64 -6.69 -0.77
N ILE A 245 -11.37 -6.16 -1.73
CA ILE A 245 -12.30 -5.04 -1.54
C ILE A 245 -13.58 -5.39 -2.29
N GLY A 246 -14.73 -5.26 -1.64
CA GLY A 246 -16.03 -5.25 -2.29
C GLY A 246 -17.02 -4.41 -1.48
N SER A 247 -18.17 -4.08 -2.07
CA SER A 247 -19.21 -3.32 -1.37
C SER A 247 -20.51 -4.11 -1.24
N SER A 248 -21.26 -3.80 -0.19
CA SER A 248 -22.59 -4.37 0.06
C SER A 248 -23.51 -3.37 0.75
N SER A 249 -24.80 -3.40 0.41
CA SER A 249 -25.88 -2.74 1.14
C SER A 249 -26.41 -3.51 2.35
N THR A 250 -25.78 -4.62 2.72
CA THR A 250 -26.25 -5.50 3.80
C THR A 250 -25.10 -6.04 4.64
N THR A 251 -25.45 -6.59 5.81
CA THR A 251 -24.52 -7.39 6.63
C THR A 251 -23.86 -8.47 5.79
N THR A 252 -22.54 -8.36 5.61
CA THR A 252 -21.76 -9.21 4.70
C THR A 252 -20.40 -9.53 5.31
N ASP A 253 -20.03 -10.81 5.21
CA ASP A 253 -18.79 -11.38 5.74
C ASP A 253 -18.05 -12.08 4.61
N VAL A 254 -16.81 -11.67 4.39
CA VAL A 254 -15.92 -12.22 3.39
C VAL A 254 -14.66 -12.73 4.07
N ASN A 255 -14.15 -13.87 3.61
CA ASN A 255 -12.89 -14.41 4.12
C ASN A 255 -11.99 -14.89 2.97
N LEU A 256 -10.69 -14.92 3.24
CA LEU A 256 -9.69 -15.53 2.38
C LEU A 256 -9.31 -16.87 2.99
N GLN A 257 -9.33 -17.93 2.17
CA GLN A 257 -8.98 -19.27 2.62
C GLN A 257 -7.86 -19.87 1.80
N LYS A 258 -6.91 -20.49 2.49
CA LYS A 258 -5.94 -21.41 1.93
C LYS A 258 -6.48 -22.83 2.00
N ASN A 259 -6.41 -23.54 0.88
CA ASN A 259 -6.81 -24.94 0.70
C ASN A 259 -8.21 -25.24 1.27
N ASP A 260 -9.16 -24.31 1.08
CA ASP A 260 -10.55 -24.36 1.56
C ASP A 260 -10.75 -24.52 3.09
N VAL A 261 -9.69 -24.35 3.89
CA VAL A 261 -9.73 -24.64 5.34
C VAL A 261 -9.10 -23.51 6.16
N GLU A 262 -7.89 -23.11 5.82
CA GLU A 262 -7.10 -22.19 6.66
C GLU A 262 -7.52 -20.74 6.40
N LEU A 263 -8.05 -20.08 7.43
CA LEU A 263 -8.42 -18.67 7.37
C LEU A 263 -7.17 -17.80 7.30
N MET A 264 -7.00 -17.08 6.20
CA MET A 264 -5.88 -16.17 6.00
C MET A 264 -6.25 -14.70 6.23
N GLY A 265 -7.52 -14.36 6.10
CA GLY A 265 -8.00 -13.00 6.22
C GLY A 265 -9.51 -12.93 6.25
N TYR A 266 -10.02 -11.83 6.78
CA TYR A 266 -11.44 -11.63 6.97
C TYR A 266 -11.80 -10.15 6.85
N GLY A 267 -12.97 -9.84 6.32
CA GLY A 267 -13.50 -8.50 6.27
C GLY A 267 -15.01 -8.52 6.29
N TYR A 268 -15.60 -7.43 6.75
CA TYR A 268 -17.04 -7.34 6.84
C TYR A 268 -17.55 -5.92 6.78
N THR A 269 -18.84 -5.82 6.47
CA THR A 269 -19.61 -4.60 6.66
C THR A 269 -20.91 -4.91 7.39
N ARG A 270 -21.35 -3.97 8.24
CA ARG A 270 -22.65 -3.99 8.94
C ARG A 270 -23.52 -2.82 8.50
N SER A 271 -23.54 -2.59 7.21
CA SER A 271 -24.24 -1.44 6.63
C SER A 271 -25.65 -1.77 6.17
N MET A 272 -26.56 -0.80 6.31
CA MET A 272 -27.86 -0.75 5.60
C MET A 272 -27.77 0.05 4.28
N HIS A 273 -26.62 0.66 4.03
CA HIS A 273 -26.24 1.41 2.84
C HIS A 273 -25.02 0.76 2.17
N TRP A 274 -24.53 1.27 1.05
CA TRP A 274 -23.32 0.70 0.44
C TRP A 274 -22.11 0.88 1.36
N GLY A 275 -21.54 -0.22 1.85
CA GLY A 275 -20.36 -0.21 2.71
C GLY A 275 -19.31 -1.20 2.23
N SER A 276 -18.05 -0.84 2.42
CA SER A 276 -16.91 -1.66 2.05
C SER A 276 -16.80 -2.88 2.99
N ALA A 277 -16.68 -4.07 2.41
CA ALA A 277 -16.21 -5.27 3.08
C ALA A 277 -14.86 -5.62 2.46
N GLY A 278 -13.77 -5.40 3.20
CA GLY A 278 -12.43 -5.60 2.66
C GLY A 278 -11.40 -5.85 3.74
N PHE A 279 -10.24 -6.31 3.28
CA PHE A 279 -9.10 -6.66 4.11
C PHE A 279 -7.82 -6.76 3.29
N HIS A 280 -6.69 -6.63 3.96
CA HIS A 280 -5.40 -7.12 3.48
C HIS A 280 -4.93 -8.33 4.29
N SER A 281 -3.99 -9.09 3.73
CA SER A 281 -3.40 -10.28 4.32
C SER A 281 -2.03 -10.58 3.71
N LEU A 282 -1.10 -11.14 4.48
CA LEU A 282 0.26 -11.50 4.03
C LEU A 282 0.65 -12.87 4.62
N TRP A 283 0.95 -13.86 3.78
CA TRP A 283 1.18 -15.24 4.21
C TRP A 283 2.27 -15.93 3.41
N GLN A 284 2.99 -16.83 4.08
CA GLN A 284 3.84 -17.82 3.43
C GLN A 284 2.98 -18.94 2.83
N LEU A 285 3.20 -19.23 1.55
CA LEU A 285 2.55 -20.29 0.79
C LEU A 285 3.61 -21.23 0.22
N GLN A 286 3.26 -22.50 0.16
CA GLN A 286 4.02 -23.52 -0.55
C GLN A 286 3.51 -23.63 -1.99
N GLU A 287 4.36 -24.06 -2.91
CA GLU A 287 3.99 -24.37 -4.28
C GLU A 287 2.76 -25.31 -4.29
N GLY A 288 1.74 -24.93 -5.05
CA GLY A 288 0.49 -25.67 -5.18
C GLY A 288 -0.58 -25.33 -4.13
N ASP A 289 -0.26 -24.53 -3.10
CA ASP A 289 -1.29 -24.00 -2.19
C ASP A 289 -2.32 -23.19 -2.96
N LYS A 290 -3.61 -23.42 -2.67
CA LYS A 290 -4.73 -22.76 -3.33
C LYS A 290 -5.34 -21.70 -2.42
N VAL A 291 -5.55 -20.50 -2.94
CA VAL A 291 -6.15 -19.38 -2.22
C VAL A 291 -7.40 -18.91 -2.94
N CYS A 292 -8.51 -18.82 -2.21
CA CYS A 292 -9.76 -18.30 -2.75
C CYS A 292 -10.51 -17.44 -1.70
N THR A 293 -11.31 -16.50 -2.20
CA THR A 293 -12.20 -15.71 -1.35
C THR A 293 -13.54 -16.42 -1.21
N LYS A 294 -14.05 -16.54 0.01
CA LYS A 294 -15.41 -17.03 0.28
C LYS A 294 -16.31 -15.89 0.77
N LEU A 295 -17.57 -15.97 0.37
CA LEU A 295 -18.65 -15.17 0.94
C LEU A 295 -19.33 -15.99 2.03
N ALA A 296 -18.91 -15.78 3.28
CA ALA A 296 -19.43 -16.52 4.44
C ALA A 296 -20.92 -16.24 4.66
N MET A 297 -21.30 -14.95 4.62
CA MET A 297 -22.69 -14.52 4.70
C MET A 297 -22.92 -13.22 3.94
N GLY A 298 -24.16 -12.97 3.55
CA GLY A 298 -24.60 -11.69 2.98
C GLY A 298 -24.58 -11.70 1.45
N LYS A 299 -24.28 -10.54 0.87
CA LYS A 299 -24.17 -10.37 -0.59
C LYS A 299 -23.10 -9.36 -0.95
N LEU A 300 -22.50 -9.55 -2.12
CA LEU A 300 -21.66 -8.57 -2.80
C LEU A 300 -22.47 -7.98 -3.96
N GLU A 301 -22.38 -6.67 -4.15
CA GLU A 301 -23.16 -5.95 -5.15
C GLU A 301 -22.27 -5.23 -6.16
N GLU A 302 -22.71 -5.23 -7.42
CA GLU A 302 -22.12 -4.44 -8.50
C GLU A 302 -23.15 -3.41 -8.96
N ALA A 303 -22.77 -2.12 -9.12
CA ALA A 303 -23.71 -1.09 -9.60
C ALA A 303 -24.11 -1.33 -11.06
N SER A 304 -23.19 -1.91 -11.82
CA SER A 304 -23.33 -2.34 -13.19
C SER A 304 -22.21 -3.33 -13.50
N LYS A 305 -22.32 -4.03 -14.64
CA LYS A 305 -21.27 -4.95 -15.09
C LYS A 305 -19.90 -4.29 -15.34
N GLU A 306 -19.89 -2.98 -15.57
CA GLU A 306 -18.67 -2.19 -15.82
C GLU A 306 -18.08 -1.59 -14.54
N SER A 307 -18.77 -1.73 -13.40
CA SER A 307 -18.39 -1.04 -12.16
C SER A 307 -17.15 -1.64 -11.51
N LYS A 308 -16.91 -2.95 -11.63
CA LYS A 308 -15.72 -3.62 -11.05
C LYS A 308 -15.49 -3.22 -9.59
N ILE A 309 -16.54 -3.25 -8.77
CA ILE A 309 -16.49 -2.85 -7.37
C ILE A 309 -15.73 -3.90 -6.56
N THR A 310 -16.04 -5.16 -6.81
CA THR A 310 -15.41 -6.25 -6.09
C THR A 310 -14.12 -6.69 -6.79
N ASN A 311 -13.02 -6.61 -6.06
CA ASN A 311 -11.68 -6.90 -6.52
C ASN A 311 -10.96 -7.81 -5.52
N LEU A 312 -10.21 -8.78 -6.05
CA LEU A 312 -9.20 -9.52 -5.32
C LEU A 312 -7.88 -9.33 -6.06
N VAL A 313 -6.87 -8.85 -5.34
CA VAL A 313 -5.51 -8.80 -5.85
C VAL A 313 -4.62 -9.72 -5.03
N GLY A 314 -3.56 -10.19 -5.64
CA GLY A 314 -2.46 -10.81 -4.91
C GLY A 314 -1.17 -10.82 -5.71
N PHE A 315 -0.05 -10.81 -5.00
CA PHE A 315 1.28 -10.81 -5.61
C PHE A 315 2.33 -11.40 -4.67
N LEU A 316 3.40 -11.93 -5.26
CA LEU A 316 4.57 -12.41 -4.55
C LEU A 316 5.36 -11.23 -3.97
N VAL A 317 5.65 -11.28 -2.67
CA VAL A 317 6.46 -10.30 -1.94
C VAL A 317 7.90 -10.77 -1.78
N ALA A 318 8.10 -12.04 -1.41
CA ALA A 318 9.42 -12.63 -1.20
C ALA A 318 9.42 -14.12 -1.53
N GLU A 319 10.51 -14.63 -2.11
CA GLU A 319 10.70 -16.06 -2.40
C GLU A 319 11.33 -16.78 -1.19
N GLU A 320 11.06 -18.08 -1.04
CA GLU A 320 11.60 -18.88 0.08
C GLU A 320 13.05 -19.39 -0.14
N GLU A 321 13.60 -19.40 -1.36
CA GLU A 321 14.95 -19.94 -1.69
C GLU A 321 15.81 -18.93 -2.50
N TYR A 322 17.16 -18.82 -2.45
CA TYR A 322 18.26 -19.47 -1.71
C TYR A 322 19.43 -18.45 -1.57
N ASP A 323 19.17 -17.14 -1.50
CA ASP A 323 20.26 -16.15 -1.50
C ASP A 323 20.52 -15.64 -0.08
N SER A 324 21.55 -16.20 0.56
CA SER A 324 22.05 -15.82 1.89
C SER A 324 22.53 -14.35 1.99
N PHE A 325 22.31 -13.56 0.94
CA PHE A 325 22.73 -12.17 0.81
C PHE A 325 21.57 -11.18 0.80
N ASN A 326 20.31 -11.63 0.62
CA ASN A 326 19.17 -10.73 0.62
C ASN A 326 18.36 -10.87 1.92
N THR A 327 18.50 -9.87 2.80
CA THR A 327 17.73 -9.75 4.05
C THR A 327 16.31 -9.35 3.71
N SER A 328 15.48 -10.35 3.38
CA SER A 328 14.03 -10.12 3.28
C SER A 328 13.52 -9.54 4.59
N VAL A 329 12.72 -8.48 4.52
CA VAL A 329 12.07 -7.91 5.70
C VAL A 329 10.58 -7.88 5.43
N TYR A 330 9.81 -8.62 6.21
CA TYR A 330 8.36 -8.58 6.15
C TYR A 330 7.74 -9.09 7.45
N PHE A 331 6.55 -8.61 7.77
CA PHE A 331 5.79 -9.10 8.92
C PHE A 331 4.30 -9.09 8.64
N HIS A 332 3.59 -9.97 9.33
CA HIS A 332 2.14 -10.00 9.41
C HIS A 332 1.72 -10.32 10.84
N VAL A 333 1.05 -9.38 11.48
CA VAL A 333 0.57 -9.52 12.86
C VAL A 333 -0.91 -9.21 12.94
N ALA A 334 -1.59 -9.90 13.85
CA ALA A 334 -3.02 -9.74 14.08
C ALA A 334 -3.30 -9.51 15.56
N ARG A 335 -4.33 -8.70 15.81
CA ARG A 335 -4.92 -8.52 17.12
C ARG A 335 -6.23 -9.31 17.18
N THR A 336 -6.33 -10.22 18.15
CA THR A 336 -7.47 -11.15 18.30
C THR A 336 -8.39 -10.80 19.47
N SER A 337 -8.35 -9.55 19.93
CA SER A 337 -9.10 -9.08 21.09
C SER A 337 -9.47 -7.63 20.92
N GLY A 338 -10.59 -7.22 21.51
CA GLY A 338 -11.01 -5.82 21.52
C GLY A 338 -9.93 -4.85 22.01
N LEU A 339 -9.94 -3.63 21.51
CA LEU A 339 -9.20 -2.50 22.05
C LEU A 339 -10.14 -1.31 22.21
N TYR A 340 -10.06 -0.61 23.33
CA TYR A 340 -10.88 0.58 23.60
C TYR A 340 -10.00 1.75 24.01
N ALA A 341 -10.08 2.84 23.24
CA ALA A 341 -9.47 4.11 23.57
C ALA A 341 -10.56 5.09 24.03
N GLY A 342 -10.57 5.41 25.32
CA GLY A 342 -11.43 6.49 25.83
C GLY A 342 -11.07 7.84 25.21
N ASN A 343 -11.99 8.81 25.28
CA ASN A 343 -11.76 10.14 24.72
C ASN A 343 -10.43 10.75 25.21
N ASN A 344 -9.55 11.10 24.28
CA ASN A 344 -8.21 11.68 24.48
C ASN A 344 -7.13 10.73 25.04
N ASN A 345 -7.36 9.41 25.08
CA ASN A 345 -6.31 8.44 25.40
C ASN A 345 -5.70 7.88 24.12
N LYS A 346 -4.42 8.19 23.88
CA LYS A 346 -3.64 7.56 22.81
C LYS A 346 -3.17 6.18 23.26
N LEU A 347 -3.66 5.13 22.61
CA LEU A 347 -3.25 3.75 22.86
C LEU A 347 -2.53 3.20 21.62
N VAL A 348 -1.29 2.76 21.80
CA VAL A 348 -0.59 2.02 20.74
C VAL A 348 -1.28 0.68 20.54
N VAL A 349 -1.59 0.34 19.30
CA VAL A 349 -2.25 -0.92 18.94
C VAL A 349 -1.21 -2.04 19.01
N ASN A 350 -1.31 -2.90 20.02
CA ASN A 350 -0.50 -4.12 20.10
C ASN A 350 -1.23 -5.34 19.52
N TYR A 351 -0.45 -6.37 19.19
CA TYR A 351 -0.89 -7.54 18.45
C TYR A 351 -0.65 -8.81 19.27
N THR A 352 -1.59 -9.74 19.19
CA THR A 352 -1.63 -10.96 20.01
C THR A 352 -1.19 -12.20 19.25
N VAL A 353 -1.14 -12.11 17.92
CA VAL A 353 -0.71 -13.17 17.01
C VAL A 353 0.34 -12.62 16.05
N VAL A 354 1.41 -13.39 15.85
CA VAL A 354 2.45 -13.14 14.85
C VAL A 354 2.36 -14.28 13.84
N HIS A 355 1.96 -13.96 12.61
CA HIS A 355 1.94 -14.93 11.51
C HIS A 355 3.32 -15.00 10.83
N SER A 356 3.99 -13.86 10.69
CA SER A 356 5.36 -13.75 10.19
C SER A 356 6.06 -12.51 10.73
N ASN A 357 7.39 -12.54 10.81
CA ASN A 357 8.24 -11.43 11.26
C ASN A 357 9.70 -11.59 10.78
N GLU A 358 9.89 -11.79 9.49
CA GLU A 358 11.23 -11.95 8.89
C GLU A 358 12.02 -10.64 8.99
N GLY A 359 13.29 -10.74 9.40
CA GLY A 359 14.13 -9.58 9.72
C GLY A 359 13.88 -8.96 11.10
N ASP A 360 12.98 -9.53 11.91
CA ASP A 360 12.71 -9.17 13.31
C ASP A 360 12.34 -7.68 13.56
N GLY A 361 11.84 -6.98 12.53
CA GLY A 361 11.49 -5.56 12.65
C GLY A 361 10.25 -5.28 13.50
N MET A 362 9.26 -6.18 13.54
CA MET A 362 8.01 -5.97 14.27
C MET A 362 8.08 -6.49 15.72
N ASN A 363 7.80 -5.62 16.69
CA ASN A 363 7.53 -6.03 18.07
C ASN A 363 6.01 -6.04 18.32
N ALA A 364 5.40 -7.22 18.23
CA ALA A 364 3.95 -7.38 18.38
C ALA A 364 3.42 -6.92 19.74
N ALA A 365 4.18 -7.14 20.82
CA ALA A 365 3.76 -6.80 22.18
C ALA A 365 3.68 -5.29 22.42
N SER A 366 4.62 -4.52 21.85
CA SER A 366 4.58 -3.05 21.88
C SER A 366 3.75 -2.44 20.76
N GLY A 367 3.53 -3.17 19.66
CA GLY A 367 2.83 -2.66 18.48
C GLY A 367 3.70 -1.80 17.56
N ILE A 368 5.03 -1.86 17.72
CA ILE A 368 5.98 -0.98 17.04
C ILE A 368 6.83 -1.80 16.08
N PHE A 369 6.82 -1.41 14.81
CA PHE A 369 7.81 -1.82 13.83
C PHE A 369 9.02 -0.89 13.90
N LYS A 370 10.23 -1.43 13.86
CA LYS A 370 11.49 -0.70 13.68
C LYS A 370 12.16 -1.20 12.41
N ALA A 371 12.52 -0.28 11.52
CA ALA A 371 13.21 -0.65 10.28
C ALA A 371 14.57 -1.30 10.61
N PRO A 372 14.78 -2.59 10.27
CA PRO A 372 16.04 -3.28 10.57
C PRO A 372 17.17 -2.85 9.62
N GLN A 373 16.82 -2.27 8.47
CA GLN A 373 17.75 -1.75 7.48
C GLN A 373 17.14 -0.58 6.70
N PRO A 374 17.95 0.31 6.12
CA PRO A 374 17.45 1.41 5.30
C PRO A 374 16.83 0.90 4.00
N GLY A 375 15.75 1.55 3.56
CA GLY A 375 15.08 1.21 2.32
C GLY A 375 13.66 1.73 2.21
N ILE A 376 12.99 1.35 1.11
CA ILE A 376 11.61 1.68 0.85
C ILE A 376 10.70 0.56 1.34
N TYR A 377 9.80 0.87 2.26
CA TYR A 377 8.85 -0.07 2.85
C TYR A 377 7.41 0.26 2.46
N ALA A 378 6.59 -0.77 2.30
CA ALA A 378 5.14 -0.64 2.25
C ALA A 378 4.52 -1.16 3.56
N PHE A 379 3.47 -0.46 4.02
CA PHE A 379 2.71 -0.84 5.20
C PHE A 379 1.21 -0.87 4.90
N HIS A 380 0.54 -1.88 5.46
CA HIS A 380 -0.87 -2.14 5.27
C HIS A 380 -1.53 -2.38 6.62
N PHE A 381 -2.65 -1.72 6.88
CA PHE A 381 -3.42 -1.90 8.10
C PHE A 381 -4.89 -2.03 7.79
N THR A 382 -5.57 -2.91 8.53
CA THR A 382 -7.02 -3.03 8.51
C THR A 382 -7.49 -3.20 9.93
N ALA A 383 -8.46 -2.40 10.35
CA ALA A 383 -9.13 -2.55 11.63
C ALA A 383 -10.64 -2.43 11.47
N HIS A 384 -11.37 -3.11 12.34
CA HIS A 384 -12.83 -3.01 12.36
C HIS A 384 -13.32 -2.32 13.62
N LYS A 385 -14.27 -1.40 13.43
CA LYS A 385 -15.01 -0.78 14.52
C LYS A 385 -15.97 -1.79 15.14
N GLY A 386 -16.07 -1.81 16.46
CA GLY A 386 -17.07 -2.63 17.14
C GLY A 386 -18.48 -2.04 17.07
N THR A 387 -19.46 -2.94 17.07
CA THR A 387 -20.90 -2.60 17.10
C THR A 387 -21.50 -2.71 18.50
N GLY A 388 -20.69 -3.13 19.48
CA GLY A 388 -21.15 -3.51 20.82
C GLY A 388 -21.17 -2.38 21.86
N TYR A 389 -20.62 -1.21 21.56
CA TYR A 389 -20.56 -0.09 22.51
C TYR A 389 -21.64 0.94 22.25
N ILE A 390 -22.46 1.23 23.27
CA ILE A 390 -23.42 2.34 23.30
C ILE A 390 -22.64 3.64 23.52
N SER A 391 -21.92 4.06 22.50
CA SER A 391 -21.35 5.40 22.48
C SER A 391 -22.43 6.39 22.01
N PRO A 392 -22.34 7.69 22.34
CA PRO A 392 -23.29 8.68 21.83
C PRO A 392 -23.38 8.63 20.29
N MET A 393 -24.53 9.06 19.74
CA MET A 393 -24.64 9.40 18.31
C MET A 393 -23.42 10.28 17.94
N ASP A 394 -22.73 9.94 16.85
CA ASP A 394 -21.44 10.52 16.38
C ASP A 394 -20.14 9.98 17.02
N SER A 395 -20.16 8.84 17.69
CA SER A 395 -18.91 8.23 18.14
C SER A 395 -18.05 7.70 16.99
N CYS A 396 -16.78 8.09 17.00
CA CYS A 396 -15.78 7.67 16.03
C CYS A 396 -14.83 6.64 16.64
N SER A 397 -14.44 5.65 15.85
CA SER A 397 -13.23 4.87 16.10
C SER A 397 -12.16 5.38 15.17
N THR A 398 -11.10 5.96 15.73
CA THR A 398 -10.05 6.62 14.96
C THR A 398 -8.70 6.03 15.31
N VAL A 399 -7.98 5.65 14.27
CA VAL A 399 -6.60 5.20 14.33
C VAL A 399 -5.76 6.19 13.54
N ILE A 400 -4.55 6.45 14.03
CA ILE A 400 -3.54 7.23 13.32
C ILE A 400 -2.33 6.36 13.05
N GLN A 401 -1.76 6.49 11.86
CA GLN A 401 -0.46 5.90 11.54
C GLN A 401 0.63 6.92 11.88
N MET A 402 1.64 6.49 12.63
CA MET A 402 2.76 7.33 13.02
C MET A 402 4.07 6.79 12.47
N HIS A 403 4.88 7.69 11.91
CA HIS A 403 6.30 7.48 11.61
C HIS A 403 7.13 8.26 12.63
N ASN A 404 7.92 7.52 13.42
CA ASN A 404 8.58 8.00 14.62
C ASN A 404 7.58 8.61 15.60
N ASN A 405 7.44 9.93 15.58
CA ASN A 405 6.49 10.69 16.40
C ASN A 405 5.59 11.63 15.58
N LEU A 406 5.65 11.54 14.25
CA LEU A 406 4.85 12.33 13.32
C LEU A 406 3.67 11.50 12.84
N THR A 407 2.49 12.10 12.80
CA THR A 407 1.31 11.44 12.22
C THR A 407 1.35 11.60 10.71
N ILE A 408 1.25 10.49 9.98
CA ILE A 408 1.34 10.46 8.51
C ILE A 408 0.03 10.04 7.85
N GLY A 409 -0.93 9.55 8.62
CA GLY A 409 -2.26 9.19 8.16
C GLY A 409 -3.26 9.07 9.29
N VAL A 410 -4.53 9.34 8.98
CA VAL A 410 -5.65 9.22 9.92
C VAL A 410 -6.78 8.49 9.23
N GLY A 411 -7.40 7.56 9.95
CA GLY A 411 -8.52 6.77 9.45
C GLY A 411 -9.55 6.59 10.54
N SER A 412 -10.81 6.80 10.17
CA SER A 412 -11.89 6.96 11.13
C SER A 412 -13.16 6.31 10.61
N ASN A 413 -13.95 5.74 11.52
CA ASN A 413 -15.32 5.30 11.22
C ASN A 413 -16.27 5.79 12.31
N CYS A 414 -17.22 6.66 11.93
CA CYS A 414 -18.14 7.30 12.86
C CYS A 414 -19.56 6.82 12.59
N ASP A 415 -20.14 6.07 13.53
CA ASP A 415 -21.56 5.63 13.55
C ASP A 415 -21.81 4.65 14.73
N MET A 416 -23.06 4.44 15.17
CA MET A 416 -23.37 3.46 16.23
C MET A 416 -23.67 2.04 15.73
N THR A 417 -24.11 1.90 14.48
CA THR A 417 -24.65 0.68 13.88
C THR A 417 -23.88 0.22 12.64
N TYR A 418 -23.27 1.18 11.93
CA TYR A 418 -22.41 0.93 10.79
C TYR A 418 -21.00 0.56 11.25
N SER A 419 -20.54 -0.61 10.78
CA SER A 419 -19.14 -1.03 10.92
C SER A 419 -18.60 -1.36 9.54
N ALA A 420 -17.49 -0.70 9.20
CA ALA A 420 -16.69 -0.93 8.00
C ALA A 420 -15.20 -0.82 8.39
N PRO A 421 -14.32 -1.48 7.63
CA PRO A 421 -12.89 -1.44 7.86
C PRO A 421 -12.33 -0.01 7.74
N ILE A 422 -11.34 0.28 8.60
CA ILE A 422 -10.41 1.39 8.48
C ILE A 422 -9.15 0.85 7.79
N PHE A 423 -8.67 1.52 6.75
CA PHE A 423 -7.54 1.10 5.92
C PHE A 423 -6.39 2.11 5.96
N PHE A 424 -5.15 1.60 6.13
CA PHE A 424 -3.95 2.36 5.77
C PHE A 424 -3.14 1.63 4.74
N HIS A 425 -2.65 2.40 3.77
CA HIS A 425 -1.65 1.99 2.80
C HIS A 425 -0.62 3.11 2.71
N SER A 426 0.63 2.83 3.08
CA SER A 426 1.70 3.82 3.02
C SER A 426 2.95 3.23 2.40
N ILE A 427 3.72 4.09 1.74
CA ILE A 427 5.04 3.77 1.18
C ILE A 427 6.00 4.83 1.69
N LEU A 428 7.05 4.39 2.38
CA LEU A 428 7.96 5.28 3.09
C LEU A 428 9.40 4.84 2.85
N HIS A 429 10.28 5.81 2.65
CA HIS A 429 11.72 5.60 2.86
C HIS A 429 12.00 5.67 4.35
N LEU A 430 12.60 4.61 4.90
CA LEU A 430 12.93 4.50 6.30
C LEU A 430 14.43 4.32 6.46
N GLU A 431 14.99 4.99 7.46
CA GLU A 431 16.33 4.73 7.95
C GLU A 431 16.30 3.62 9.02
N ILE A 432 17.46 3.07 9.37
CA ILE A 432 17.54 2.10 10.48
C ILE A 432 16.94 2.69 11.77
N ASP A 433 16.20 1.86 12.50
CA ASP A 433 15.48 2.20 13.74
C ASP A 433 14.30 3.19 13.60
N ASP A 434 13.97 3.65 12.39
CA ASP A 434 12.73 4.40 12.19
C ASP A 434 11.52 3.56 12.62
N GLU A 435 10.63 4.17 13.40
CA GLU A 435 9.47 3.49 13.98
C GLU A 435 8.20 3.69 13.13
N ILE A 436 7.46 2.62 12.89
CA ILE A 436 6.07 2.69 12.40
C ILE A 436 5.15 2.05 13.44
N LYS A 437 4.09 2.77 13.80
CA LYS A 437 3.08 2.28 14.75
C LYS A 437 1.70 2.83 14.46
N MET A 438 0.70 2.06 14.87
CA MET A 438 -0.70 2.45 14.82
C MET A 438 -1.13 2.87 16.21
N VAL A 439 -1.79 4.03 16.31
CA VAL A 439 -2.25 4.58 17.58
C VAL A 439 -3.74 4.84 17.50
N MET A 440 -4.49 4.19 18.37
CA MET A 440 -5.91 4.44 18.54
C MET A 440 -6.10 5.68 19.42
N THR A 441 -6.89 6.64 18.96
CA THR A 441 -7.07 7.94 19.65
C THR A 441 -8.46 8.10 20.28
N GLU A 442 -9.43 7.31 19.81
CA GLU A 442 -10.81 7.31 20.28
C GLU A 442 -11.53 6.05 19.79
N GLY A 443 -12.57 5.64 20.52
CA GLY A 443 -13.51 4.60 20.13
C GLY A 443 -13.09 3.18 20.50
N ASP A 444 -13.63 2.21 19.76
CA ASP A 444 -13.40 0.79 19.96
C ASP A 444 -13.01 0.07 18.65
N MET A 445 -12.16 -0.94 18.79
CA MET A 445 -11.75 -1.81 17.71
C MET A 445 -12.10 -3.22 18.13
N MET A 446 -12.96 -3.89 17.37
CA MET A 446 -13.48 -5.22 17.70
C MET A 446 -13.52 -6.08 16.44
N GLY A 447 -13.21 -7.36 16.59
CA GLY A 447 -13.43 -8.34 15.53
C GLY A 447 -14.90 -8.72 15.43
N ALA A 448 -15.29 -9.35 14.33
CA ALA A 448 -16.61 -9.98 14.25
C ALA A 448 -16.67 -11.21 15.17
N ASP A 449 -17.85 -11.49 15.72
CA ASP A 449 -18.12 -12.51 16.76
C ASP A 449 -17.58 -13.92 16.45
N HIS A 450 -17.37 -14.25 15.17
CA HIS A 450 -16.93 -15.59 14.73
C HIS A 450 -15.47 -15.67 14.30
N TYR A 451 -14.79 -14.54 14.08
CA TYR A 451 -13.42 -14.50 13.55
C TYR A 451 -12.41 -13.93 14.56
N ASN A 452 -12.89 -13.22 15.60
CA ASN A 452 -12.10 -12.66 16.72
C ASN A 452 -10.92 -11.73 16.34
N GLU A 453 -10.61 -11.50 15.07
CA GLU A 453 -9.58 -10.55 14.64
C GLU A 453 -10.12 -9.12 14.55
N SER A 454 -9.60 -8.23 15.41
CA SER A 454 -10.00 -6.82 15.45
C SER A 454 -9.15 -5.91 14.56
N ALA A 455 -7.88 -6.28 14.34
CA ALA A 455 -6.99 -5.60 13.41
C ALA A 455 -5.87 -6.51 12.88
N ARG A 456 -5.35 -6.11 11.71
CA ARG A 456 -4.16 -6.66 11.06
C ARG A 456 -3.20 -5.53 10.70
N PHE A 457 -1.92 -5.81 10.83
CA PHE A 457 -0.85 -4.93 10.40
C PHE A 457 0.21 -5.75 9.69
N SER A 458 0.53 -5.33 8.47
CA SER A 458 1.56 -5.97 7.65
C SER A 458 2.51 -4.91 7.13
N GLY A 459 3.75 -5.30 6.91
CA GLY A 459 4.70 -4.48 6.20
C GLY A 459 5.76 -5.34 5.54
N TYR A 460 6.36 -4.80 4.48
CA TYR A 460 7.46 -5.45 3.77
C TYR A 460 8.36 -4.41 3.12
N LEU A 461 9.63 -4.77 3.00
CA LEU A 461 10.61 -4.01 2.23
C LEU A 461 10.38 -4.22 0.74
N ILE A 462 10.27 -3.13 -0.01
CA ILE A 462 10.17 -3.14 -1.47
C ILE A 462 11.58 -3.07 -2.08
N TYR A 463 12.39 -2.11 -1.63
CA TYR A 463 13.74 -1.87 -2.14
C TYR A 463 14.70 -1.56 -1.00
N PRO A 464 15.74 -2.39 -0.75
CA PRO A 464 16.85 -1.99 0.12
C PRO A 464 17.64 -0.84 -0.52
N ASP A 465 18.23 0.02 0.31
CA ASP A 465 19.11 1.10 -0.17
C ASP A 465 20.49 0.58 -0.65
N GLU A 466 20.95 -0.55 -0.11
CA GLU A 466 22.23 -1.20 -0.42
C GLU A 466 22.08 -2.64 -0.92
#